data_AF-A0AAY4E9S8-F1
#
_entry.id   AF-A0AAY4E9S8-F1
#
_cell.length_a   1.000
_cell.length_b   1.000
_cell.length_c   1.000
_cell.angle_alpha   90.00
_cell.angle_beta   90.00
_cell.angle_gamma   90.00
#
_symmetry.space_group_name_H-M   'P 1'
#
loop_
_entity.id
_entity.type
_entity.pdbx_description
1 polymer ?
#
loop_
_entity_poly.entity_id
_entity_poly.type
_entity_poly.pdbx_seq_one_letter_code
_entity_poly.pdbx_strand_id
1 'polypeptide(L)'
;TYVNKSVQKILISTSACEKDSQCGVGMCCAVSLWIRSLRMCIPMGHEGEECHPMSHKVPFFGKRLHHTCPCLPNLACIATKDGNSKCLPPLEYEYNYV
;
A
#
# COMPACT_ATOMS: atom_id res chain seq x y z
N THR A 1 25.71 -7.34 8.07
CA THR A 1 24.29 -7.73 8.09
C THR A 1 23.56 -6.90 7.07
N TYR A 2 23.18 -7.52 5.94
CA TYR A 2 22.35 -6.90 4.90
C TYR A 2 20.97 -6.61 5.49
N VAL A 3 20.76 -5.40 6.00
CA VAL A 3 19.42 -4.95 6.37
C VAL A 3 18.72 -4.63 5.06
N ASN A 4 17.80 -5.50 4.68
CA ASN A 4 17.00 -5.42 3.46
C ASN A 4 16.49 -3.97 3.30
N LYS A 5 16.75 -3.33 2.15
CA LYS A 5 16.39 -1.92 1.86
C LYS A 5 14.90 -1.61 2.07
N SER A 6 14.06 -2.63 2.23
CA SER A 6 12.65 -2.53 2.56
C SER A 6 12.34 -2.28 4.05
N VAL A 7 13.34 -2.26 4.94
CA VAL A 7 13.15 -2.16 6.41
C VAL A 7 14.13 -1.18 7.07
N GLN A 8 14.29 0.04 6.54
CA GLN A 8 15.16 1.01 7.24
C GLN A 8 14.71 2.47 7.15
N LYS A 9 13.71 2.81 7.97
CA LYS A 9 13.67 4.07 8.76
C LYS A 9 12.53 4.04 9.79
N ILE A 10 12.80 3.46 10.97
CA ILE A 10 11.93 3.68 12.14
C ILE A 10 12.48 4.91 12.87
N LEU A 11 11.96 6.09 12.53
CA LEU A 11 12.14 7.30 13.34
C LEU A 11 11.03 7.29 14.40
N ILE A 12 11.39 6.97 15.64
CA ILE A 12 10.49 6.63 16.77
C ILE A 12 9.55 7.78 17.21
N SER A 13 9.57 8.94 16.56
CA SER A 13 8.73 10.09 16.93
C SER A 13 7.69 10.52 15.88
N THR A 14 7.71 10.00 14.64
CA THR A 14 6.84 10.55 13.55
C THR A 14 6.05 9.51 12.76
N SER A 15 6.15 8.22 13.07
CA SER A 15 5.60 7.16 12.20
C SER A 15 4.28 6.56 12.64
N ALA A 16 3.80 6.77 13.87
CA ALA A 16 2.55 6.18 14.34
C ALA A 16 1.31 6.95 13.85
N CYS A 17 0.31 6.24 13.35
CA CYS A 17 -0.93 6.85 12.80
C CYS A 17 -2.17 6.04 13.19
N GLU A 18 -3.33 6.69 13.21
CA GLU A 18 -4.62 5.99 13.26
C GLU A 18 -5.41 6.12 11.95
N LYS A 19 -5.23 7.25 11.26
CA LYS A 19 -5.94 7.63 10.03
C LYS A 19 -4.96 8.08 8.95
N ASP A 20 -5.36 7.90 7.68
CA ASP A 20 -4.60 8.32 6.51
C ASP A 20 -4.32 9.84 6.51
N SER A 21 -5.19 10.66 7.11
CA SER A 21 -5.01 12.13 7.21
C SER A 21 -3.83 12.57 8.05
N GLN A 22 -3.26 11.68 8.87
CA GLN A 22 -2.05 11.94 9.65
C GLN A 22 -0.78 11.65 8.83
N CYS A 23 -0.92 11.01 7.68
CA CYS A 23 0.17 10.64 6.79
C CYS A 23 0.30 11.65 5.65
N GLY A 24 1.50 11.72 5.07
CA GLY A 24 1.80 12.60 3.94
C GLY A 24 1.10 12.15 2.64
N VAL A 25 1.16 13.02 1.63
CA VAL A 25 0.68 12.70 0.28
C VAL A 25 1.42 11.47 -0.25
N GLY A 26 0.70 10.53 -0.86
CA GLY A 26 1.27 9.28 -1.35
C GLY A 26 1.58 8.25 -0.26
N MET A 27 1.04 8.43 0.95
CA MET A 27 1.16 7.47 2.05
C MET A 27 -0.22 7.05 2.56
N CYS A 28 -0.30 5.89 3.21
CA CYS A 28 -1.48 5.46 3.95
C CYS A 28 -1.11 4.93 5.34
N CYS A 29 -2.09 4.91 6.24
CA CYS A 29 -1.93 4.40 7.57
C CYS A 29 -2.26 2.89 7.60
N ALA A 30 -1.23 2.04 7.65
CA ALA A 30 -1.38 0.59 7.58
C ALA A 30 -0.98 -0.11 8.88
N VAL A 31 -1.53 -1.31 9.10
CA VAL A 31 -1.19 -2.17 10.24
C VAL A 31 0.15 -2.87 9.98
N SER A 32 1.00 -2.99 11.00
CA SER A 32 2.26 -3.73 10.86
C SER A 32 2.00 -5.24 10.73
N LEU A 33 2.80 -5.93 9.90
CA LEU A 33 2.71 -7.38 9.70
C LEU A 33 2.98 -8.20 10.97
N TRP A 34 3.79 -7.67 11.89
CA TRP A 34 4.31 -8.41 13.05
C TRP A 34 3.58 -8.07 14.36
N ILE A 35 3.01 -6.86 14.46
CA ILE A 35 2.37 -6.36 15.68
C ILE A 35 1.02 -5.73 15.30
N ARG A 36 -0.08 -6.44 15.57
CA ARG A 36 -1.45 -5.99 15.23
C ARG A 36 -1.82 -4.62 15.83
N SER A 37 -1.22 -4.27 16.96
CA SER A 37 -1.46 -3.02 17.67
C SER A 37 -0.63 -1.84 17.14
N LEU A 38 0.34 -2.07 16.26
CA LEU A 38 1.20 -1.02 15.69
C LEU A 38 0.70 -0.63 14.31
N ARG A 39 0.48 0.67 14.11
CA ARG A 39 0.08 1.27 12.84
C ARG A 39 1.09 2.35 12.47
N MET A 40 1.41 2.42 11.19
CA MET A 40 2.35 3.43 10.71
C MET A 40 2.03 3.92 9.31
N CYS A 41 2.50 5.13 9.02
CA CYS A 41 2.46 5.67 7.68
C CYS A 41 3.45 4.90 6.80
N ILE A 42 2.95 4.21 5.77
CA ILE A 42 3.76 3.54 4.75
C ILE A 42 3.45 4.12 3.37
N PRO A 43 4.39 4.08 2.42
CA PRO A 43 4.14 4.57 1.06
C PRO A 43 3.06 3.75 0.35
N MET A 44 2.38 4.38 -0.62
CA MET A 44 1.48 3.70 -1.56
C MET A 44 2.25 2.77 -2.50
N GLY A 45 1.54 1.79 -3.07
CA GLY A 45 2.13 0.79 -3.95
C GLY A 45 2.63 1.38 -5.28
N HIS A 46 3.88 1.06 -5.62
CA HIS A 46 4.50 1.38 -6.91
C HIS A 46 4.24 0.30 -7.95
N GLU A 47 4.57 0.58 -9.21
CA GLU A 47 4.38 -0.37 -10.31
C GLU A 47 5.08 -1.71 -10.04
N GLY A 48 4.35 -2.81 -10.21
CA GLY A 48 4.80 -4.18 -9.96
C GLY A 48 4.73 -4.63 -8.50
N GLU A 49 4.45 -3.73 -7.54
CA GLU A 49 4.30 -4.08 -6.13
C GLU A 49 2.97 -4.79 -5.86
N GLU A 50 2.96 -5.65 -4.84
CA GLU A 50 1.77 -6.36 -4.41
C GLU A 50 0.75 -5.39 -3.80
N CYS A 51 -0.49 -5.55 -4.24
CA CYS A 51 -1.61 -4.76 -3.74
C CYS A 51 -2.75 -5.71 -3.41
N HIS A 52 -3.70 -5.23 -2.60
CA HIS A 52 -4.91 -5.99 -2.31
C HIS A 52 -6.11 -5.29 -2.96
N PRO A 53 -6.95 -5.97 -3.75
CA PRO A 53 -8.04 -5.33 -4.50
C PRO A 53 -9.11 -4.70 -3.59
N MET A 54 -9.26 -5.19 -2.36
CA MET A 54 -10.09 -4.55 -1.32
C MET A 54 -9.44 -3.33 -0.65
N SER A 55 -8.24 -2.89 -1.08
CA SER A 55 -7.63 -1.67 -0.56
C SER A 55 -8.38 -0.45 -1.12
N HIS A 56 -9.35 0.06 -0.35
CA HIS A 56 -10.11 1.23 -0.74
C HIS A 56 -9.23 2.43 -1.12
N LYS A 57 -9.69 3.22 -2.11
CA LYS A 57 -9.05 4.45 -2.59
C LYS A 57 -8.83 5.45 -1.44
N VAL A 58 -7.77 6.25 -1.55
CA VAL A 58 -7.46 7.33 -0.62
C VAL A 58 -8.17 8.62 -1.07
N PRO A 59 -8.77 9.41 -0.16
CA PRO A 59 -8.82 9.18 1.29
C PRO A 59 -9.87 8.13 1.69
N PHE A 60 -9.45 7.15 2.48
CA PHE A 60 -10.38 6.24 3.14
C PHE A 60 -10.76 6.83 4.50
N PHE A 61 -12.04 7.15 4.69
CA PHE A 61 -12.54 7.76 5.92
C PHE A 61 -12.72 6.76 7.09
N GLY A 62 -12.41 5.48 6.88
CA GLY A 62 -12.43 4.43 7.89
C GLY A 62 -11.04 4.03 8.40
N LYS A 63 -10.99 2.99 9.25
CA LYS A 63 -9.74 2.41 9.73
C LYS A 63 -9.30 1.28 8.81
N ARG A 64 -8.11 1.36 8.22
CA ARG A 64 -7.52 0.23 7.48
C ARG A 64 -7.24 -0.91 8.46
N LEU A 65 -7.72 -2.09 8.12
CA LEU A 65 -7.46 -3.34 8.85
C LEU A 65 -6.41 -4.20 8.13
N HIS A 66 -6.12 -3.86 6.88
CA HIS A 66 -5.12 -4.54 6.07
C HIS A 66 -3.75 -3.89 6.23
N HIS A 67 -2.72 -4.69 6.03
CA HIS A 67 -1.31 -4.28 6.05
C HIS A 67 -0.85 -3.69 4.71
N THR A 68 -1.77 -3.56 3.74
CA THR A 68 -1.49 -3.06 2.39
C THR A 68 -2.07 -1.66 2.19
N CYS A 69 -1.27 -0.79 1.57
CA CYS A 69 -1.73 0.49 1.02
C CYS A 69 -2.24 0.32 -0.41
N PRO A 70 -3.11 1.23 -0.89
CA PRO A 70 -3.48 1.25 -2.30
C PRO A 70 -2.30 1.66 -3.17
N CYS A 71 -2.41 1.38 -4.47
CA CYS A 71 -1.46 1.84 -5.47
C CYS A 71 -1.47 3.37 -5.60
N LEU A 72 -0.39 3.92 -6.16
CA LEU A 72 -0.34 5.33 -6.54
C LEU A 72 -1.49 5.73 -7.49
N PRO A 73 -1.89 7.01 -7.55
CA PRO A 73 -3.06 7.46 -8.30
C PRO A 73 -3.05 7.12 -9.81
N ASN A 74 -1.87 6.89 -10.39
CA ASN A 74 -1.67 6.53 -11.79
C ASN A 74 -1.65 5.01 -12.04
N LEU A 75 -1.87 4.20 -11.01
CA LEU A 75 -1.80 2.73 -11.06
C LEU A 75 -3.12 2.12 -10.57
N ALA A 76 -3.47 0.97 -11.14
CA ALA A 76 -4.60 0.16 -10.73
C ALA A 76 -4.11 -1.12 -10.04
N CYS A 77 -4.85 -1.59 -9.03
CA CYS A 77 -4.58 -2.90 -8.43
C CYS A 77 -5.26 -3.99 -9.29
N ILE A 78 -4.47 -4.75 -10.03
CA ILE A 78 -4.94 -5.73 -11.03
C ILE A 78 -4.59 -7.14 -10.55
N ALA A 79 -5.57 -8.04 -10.60
CA ALA A 79 -5.34 -9.46 -10.35
C ALA A 79 -4.49 -10.08 -11.47
N THR A 80 -3.40 -10.75 -11.10
CA THR A 80 -2.56 -11.50 -12.04
C THR A 80 -3.01 -12.95 -12.12
N LYS A 81 -2.50 -13.70 -13.10
CA LYS A 81 -2.78 -15.13 -13.29
C LYS A 81 -2.26 -16.00 -12.13
N ASP A 82 -1.34 -15.48 -11.33
CA ASP A 82 -0.73 -16.19 -10.20
C ASP A 82 -1.58 -16.14 -8.92
N GLY A 83 -2.77 -15.52 -8.98
CA GLY A 83 -3.68 -15.37 -7.83
C GLY A 83 -3.29 -14.24 -6.87
N ASN A 84 -2.19 -13.53 -7.12
CA ASN A 84 -1.86 -12.27 -6.44
C ASN A 84 -2.40 -11.06 -7.22
N SER A 85 -2.44 -9.89 -6.60
CA SER A 85 -2.77 -8.64 -7.29
C SER A 85 -1.59 -7.68 -7.23
N LYS A 86 -1.34 -6.95 -8.31
CA LYS A 86 -0.20 -6.02 -8.43
C LYS A 86 -0.65 -4.64 -8.93
N CYS A 87 0.10 -3.62 -8.55
CA CYS A 87 -0.08 -2.27 -9.06
C CYS A 87 0.45 -2.19 -10.50
N LEU A 88 -0.44 -1.98 -11.47
CA LEU A 88 -0.10 -1.92 -12.89
C LEU A 88 -0.74 -0.69 -13.56
N PRO A 89 -0.16 -0.19 -14.66
CA PRO A 89 -0.75 0.91 -15.43
C PRO A 89 -2.13 0.49 -15.98
N PRO A 90 -3.16 1.36 -15.91
CA PRO A 90 -4.49 1.05 -16.43
C PRO A 90 -4.51 0.70 -17.93
N LEU A 91 -3.58 1.29 -18.71
CA LEU A 91 -3.52 1.15 -20.17
C LEU A 91 -3.06 -0.24 -20.66
N GLU A 92 -2.35 -1.02 -19.84
CA GLU A 92 -1.93 -2.37 -20.23
C GLU A 92 -3.04 -3.43 -20.05
N TYR A 93 -4.12 -3.09 -19.35
CA TYR A 93 -5.23 -4.02 -19.13
C TYR A 93 -6.20 -4.08 -20.32
N GLU A 94 -6.31 -3.01 -21.09
CA GLU A 94 -7.26 -2.92 -22.21
C GLU A 94 -6.76 -3.62 -23.49
N TYR A 95 -5.48 -3.99 -23.56
CA TYR A 95 -4.89 -4.71 -24.70
C TYR A 95 -4.72 -6.23 -24.51
N ASN A 96 -4.95 -6.74 -23.29
CA ASN A 96 -4.76 -8.17 -22.97
C ASN A 96 -6.08 -8.95 -22.79
N TYR A 97 -7.23 -8.32 -23.11
CA TYR A 97 -8.57 -8.90 -23.05
C TYR A 97 -9.44 -8.53 -24.29
N VAL A 98 -8.83 -8.43 -25.47
CA VAL A 98 -9.52 -8.49 -26.78
C VAL A 98 -9.07 -9.73 -27.53
#